data_AF-A0A2N2VTK1-F1
#
_entry.id   AF-A0A2N2VTK1-F1
#
_cell.length_a   1.000
_cell.length_b   1.000
_cell.length_c   1.000
_cell.angle_alpha   90.00
_cell.angle_beta   90.00
_cell.angle_gamma   90.00
#
_symmetry.space_group_name_H-M   'P 1'
#
loop_
_entity.id
_entity.type
_entity.pdbx_description
1 polymer ?
#
loop_
_entity_poly.entity_id
_entity_poly.type
_entity_poly.pdbx_seq_one_letter_code
_entity_poly.pdbx_strand_id
1 'polypeptide(L)'
;MPDLNFPDYKLRTRQQQGQLQVFDPVRKKFVALTPEEWVRQNLIQYLTLEKQVPLHMMACERGLTVNRMPRRFDLVVFGLNGNPVLIVECKAPDVE
;
A
#
# COMPACT_ATOMS: atom_id res chain seq x y z
N MET A 1 13.32 -7.65 -5.90
CA MET A 1 11.86 -7.87 -5.80
C MET A 1 11.36 -8.29 -7.17
N PRO A 2 10.31 -9.09 -7.28
CA PRO A 2 9.77 -9.52 -8.58
C PRO A 2 9.29 -8.31 -9.39
N ASP A 3 9.39 -8.42 -10.71
CA ASP A 3 8.85 -7.44 -11.62
C ASP A 3 7.32 -7.47 -11.56
N LEU A 4 6.70 -6.28 -11.52
CA LEU A 4 5.26 -6.13 -11.48
C LEU A 4 4.80 -5.45 -12.77
N ASN A 5 3.52 -5.63 -13.12
CA ASN A 5 2.91 -4.93 -14.25
C ASN A 5 2.51 -3.48 -13.88
N PHE A 6 3.46 -2.72 -13.35
CA PHE A 6 3.37 -1.29 -13.08
C PHE A 6 4.50 -0.57 -13.83
N PRO A 7 4.36 0.74 -14.12
CA PRO A 7 5.50 1.58 -14.49
C PRO A 7 6.62 1.51 -13.43
N ASP A 8 7.85 1.78 -13.85
CA ASP A 8 9.00 1.75 -12.94
C ASP A 8 8.96 2.92 -11.94
N TYR A 9 8.84 2.59 -10.66
CA TYR A 9 8.86 3.57 -9.57
C TYR A 9 10.11 3.47 -8.70
N LYS A 10 10.74 4.61 -8.43
CA LYS A 10 11.84 4.70 -7.47
C LYS A 10 11.31 4.73 -6.04
N LEU A 11 11.15 3.56 -5.43
CA LEU A 11 10.78 3.44 -4.02
C LEU A 11 11.99 3.70 -3.11
N ARG A 12 11.78 4.48 -2.04
CA ARG A 12 12.82 4.74 -1.05
C ARG A 12 12.99 3.54 -0.14
N THR A 13 14.06 2.78 -0.33
CA THR A 13 14.41 1.62 0.49
C THR A 13 15.60 1.91 1.42
N ARG A 14 15.73 1.12 2.49
CA ARG A 14 16.90 1.13 3.38
C ARG A 14 17.12 -0.25 3.96
N GLN A 15 18.35 -0.54 4.36
CA GLN A 15 18.66 -1.73 5.16
C GLN A 15 18.87 -1.32 6.61
N GLN A 16 18.12 -1.93 7.53
CA GLN A 16 18.23 -1.66 8.95
C GLN A 16 18.15 -2.99 9.71
N GLN A 17 19.13 -3.24 10.60
CA GLN A 17 19.19 -4.47 11.40
C GLN A 17 19.11 -5.76 10.55
N GLY A 18 19.75 -5.76 9.37
CA GLY A 18 19.71 -6.91 8.45
C GLY A 18 18.40 -7.06 7.67
N GLN A 19 17.38 -6.25 7.93
CA GLN A 19 16.09 -6.27 7.23
C GLN A 19 16.03 -5.16 6.17
N LEU A 20 15.61 -5.52 4.94
CA LEU A 20 15.28 -4.55 3.90
C LEU A 20 13.91 -3.92 4.20
N GLN A 21 13.86 -2.59 4.18
CA GLN A 21 12.66 -1.81 4.47
C GLN A 21 12.36 -0.85 3.32
N VAL A 22 11.09 -0.48 3.18
CA VAL A 22 10.60 0.52 2.23
C VAL A 22 9.84 1.60 2.97
N PHE A 23 9.95 2.85 2.54
CA PHE A 23 9.17 3.94 3.09
C PHE A 23 7.74 3.92 2.55
N ASP A 24 6.77 3.79 3.46
CA ASP A 24 5.35 3.91 3.19
C ASP A 24 4.94 5.39 3.33
N PRO A 25 4.58 6.09 2.23
CA PRO A 25 4.26 7.50 2.28
C PRO A 25 2.88 7.78 2.90
N VAL A 26 1.98 6.80 2.92
CA VAL A 26 0.66 6.91 3.55
C VAL A 26 0.80 6.81 5.07
N ARG A 27 1.57 5.82 5.55
CA ARG A 27 1.83 5.61 7.00
C ARG A 27 2.96 6.49 7.54
N LYS A 28 3.74 7.14 6.67
CA LYS A 28 4.90 7.99 6.99
C LYS A 28 5.98 7.27 7.82
N LYS A 29 6.20 5.99 7.58
CA LYS A 29 7.23 5.19 8.28
C LYS A 29 7.88 4.19 7.33
N PHE A 30 9.05 3.69 7.70
CA PHE A 30 9.64 2.55 7.02
C PHE A 30 9.00 1.26 7.56
N VAL A 31 8.67 0.36 6.65
CA VAL A 31 8.08 -0.95 6.94
C VAL A 31 8.93 -2.04 6.29
N ALA A 32 8.85 -3.27 6.78
CA ALA A 32 9.56 -4.40 6.18
C ALA A 32 9.13 -4.55 4.71
N LEU A 33 10.10 -4.62 3.79
CA LEU A 33 9.82 -4.77 2.37
C LEU A 33 9.58 -6.25 2.07
N THR A 34 8.33 -6.69 2.25
CA THR A 34 7.85 -8.02 1.85
C THR A 34 7.35 -7.99 0.39
N PRO A 35 7.13 -9.14 -0.28
CA PRO A 35 6.55 -9.17 -1.62
C PRO A 35 5.15 -8.53 -1.69
N GLU A 36 4.32 -8.72 -0.67
CA GLU A 36 3.01 -8.07 -0.56
C GLU A 36 3.15 -6.54 -0.37
N GLU A 37 4.09 -6.09 0.46
CA GLU A 37 4.37 -4.65 0.63
C GLU A 37 4.98 -4.04 -0.63
N TRP A 38 5.76 -4.79 -1.40
CA TRP A 38 6.24 -4.37 -2.71
C TRP A 38 5.08 -4.09 -3.67
N VAL A 39 4.07 -4.96 -3.73
CA VAL A 39 2.84 -4.71 -4.51
C VAL A 39 2.11 -3.48 -4.00
N ARG A 40 1.89 -3.37 -2.67
CA ARG A 40 1.17 -2.24 -2.06
C ARG A 40 1.84 -0.90 -2.37
N GLN A 41 3.16 -0.80 -2.23
CA GLN A 41 3.88 0.44 -2.47
C GLN A 41 3.90 0.85 -3.95
N ASN A 42 4.02 -0.11 -4.88
CA ASN A 42 3.90 0.17 -6.32
C ASN A 42 2.48 0.64 -6.68
N LEU A 43 1.45 0.03 -6.10
CA LEU A 43 0.07 0.48 -6.27
C LEU A 43 -0.14 1.90 -5.75
N ILE A 44 0.40 2.24 -4.57
CA ILE A 44 0.32 3.61 -4.03
C ILE A 44 0.96 4.60 -4.99
N GLN A 45 2.15 4.29 -5.54
CA GLN A 45 2.79 5.15 -6.54
C GLN A 45 1.96 5.30 -7.81
N TYR A 46 1.40 4.20 -8.33
CA TYR A 46 0.50 4.24 -9.49
C TYR A 46 -0.72 5.13 -9.25
N LEU A 47 -1.37 5.00 -8.09
CA LEU A 47 -2.50 5.84 -7.75
C LEU A 47 -2.12 7.31 -7.63
N THR A 48 -0.96 7.62 -7.04
CA THR A 48 -0.51 9.02 -6.87
C THR A 48 0.00 9.64 -8.17
N LEU A 49 0.82 8.94 -8.95
CA LEU A 49 1.50 9.49 -10.12
C LEU A 49 0.66 9.37 -11.39
N GLU A 50 0.03 8.22 -11.63
CA GLU A 50 -0.72 7.97 -12.87
C GLU A 50 -2.20 8.33 -12.73
N LYS A 51 -2.79 8.11 -11.54
CA LYS A 51 -4.21 8.42 -11.28
C LYS A 51 -4.44 9.73 -10.55
N GLN A 52 -3.37 10.46 -10.21
CA GLN A 52 -3.44 11.76 -9.55
C GLN A 52 -4.26 11.73 -8.24
N VAL A 53 -4.29 10.58 -7.55
CA VAL A 53 -4.96 10.43 -6.26
C VAL A 53 -4.02 10.93 -5.17
N PRO A 54 -4.38 12.00 -4.43
CA PRO A 54 -3.54 12.51 -3.36
C PRO A 54 -3.37 11.50 -2.22
N LEU A 55 -2.18 11.44 -1.63
CA LEU A 55 -1.88 10.54 -0.50
C LEU A 55 -2.82 10.72 0.71
N HIS A 56 -3.33 11.94 0.95
CA HIS A 56 -4.23 12.20 2.07
C HIS A 56 -5.63 11.58 1.88
N MET A 57 -5.97 11.16 0.66
CA MET A 57 -7.20 10.42 0.36
C MET A 57 -7.01 8.91 0.52
N MET A 58 -5.82 8.46 0.89
CA MET A 58 -5.50 7.05 1.09
C MET A 58 -5.28 6.74 2.56
N ALA A 59 -5.65 5.54 2.98
CA ALA A 59 -5.27 5.01 4.29
C ALA A 59 -4.85 3.55 4.18
N CYS A 60 -3.69 3.26 4.77
CA CYS A 60 -3.22 1.90 5.01
C CYS A 60 -3.44 1.59 6.50
N GLU A 61 -4.23 0.58 6.83
CA GLU A 61 -4.64 0.21 8.20
C GLU A 61 -5.40 1.28 9.01
N ARG A 62 -6.72 1.06 9.13
CA ARG A 62 -7.44 1.17 10.41
C ARG A 62 -8.25 -0.12 10.53
N GLY A 63 -8.00 -0.93 11.55
CA GLY A 63 -8.73 -2.20 11.74
C GLY A 63 -10.24 -1.97 11.66
N LEU A 64 -10.92 -2.73 10.81
CA LEU A 64 -12.37 -2.62 10.63
C LEU A 64 -13.00 -3.86 11.26
N THR A 65 -13.84 -3.66 12.26
CA THR A 65 -14.58 -4.76 12.87
C THR A 65 -15.79 -5.05 11.99
N VAL A 66 -15.71 -6.11 11.18
CA VAL A 66 -16.83 -6.59 10.37
C VAL A 66 -17.36 -7.85 11.02
N ASN A 67 -18.63 -7.86 11.44
CA ASN A 67 -19.25 -9.02 12.10
C ASN A 67 -18.44 -9.57 13.30
N ARG A 68 -17.92 -8.67 14.14
CA ARG A 68 -17.05 -8.99 15.30
C ARG A 68 -15.69 -9.62 14.95
N MET A 69 -15.36 -9.74 13.66
CA MET A 69 -14.05 -10.18 13.20
C MET A 69 -13.19 -8.97 12.80
N PRO A 70 -11.96 -8.84 13.33
CA PRO A 70 -11.04 -7.83 12.85
C PRO A 70 -10.62 -8.18 11.41
N ARG A 71 -11.05 -7.37 10.45
CA ARG A 71 -10.59 -7.44 9.07
C ARG A 71 -9.64 -6.26 8.85
N ARG A 72 -8.47 -6.54 8.27
CA ARG A 72 -7.55 -5.51 7.80
C ARG A 72 -7.69 -5.45 6.29
N PHE A 73 -7.81 -4.24 5.77
CA PHE A 73 -7.62 -3.95 4.37
C PHE A 73 -6.21 -3.41 4.19
N ASP A 74 -5.62 -3.68 3.03
CA ASP A 74 -4.27 -3.22 2.74
C ASP A 74 -4.22 -1.75 2.37
N LEU A 75 -5.22 -1.29 1.62
CA LEU A 75 -5.39 0.11 1.23
C LEU A 75 -6.87 0.44 1.05
N VAL A 76 -7.29 1.61 1.51
CA VAL A 76 -8.57 2.22 1.15
C VAL A 76 -8.31 3.60 0.54
N VAL A 77 -9.08 3.95 -0.49
CA VAL A 77 -9.11 5.30 -1.07
C VAL A 77 -10.48 5.91 -0.82
N PHE A 78 -10.48 7.13 -0.32
CA PHE A 78 -11.68 7.92 -0.06
C PHE A 78 -11.94 8.90 -1.22
N GLY A 79 -13.21 9.20 -1.47
CA GLY A 79 -13.63 10.30 -2.32
C GLY A 79 -13.61 11.63 -1.57
N LEU A 80 -13.90 12.73 -2.28
CA LEU A 80 -13.93 14.08 -1.71
C LEU A 80 -14.97 14.25 -0.58
N ASN A 81 -16.01 13.43 -0.57
CA ASN A 81 -17.04 13.39 0.47
C ASN A 81 -16.64 12.53 1.68
N GLY A 82 -15.42 11.97 1.70
CA GLY A 82 -14.93 11.09 2.77
C GLY A 82 -15.46 9.66 2.70
N ASN A 83 -16.28 9.31 1.71
CA ASN A 83 -16.76 7.94 1.54
C ASN A 83 -15.71 7.07 0.84
N PRO A 84 -15.55 5.79 1.23
CA PRO A 84 -14.63 4.89 0.54
C PRO A 84 -15.12 4.64 -0.89
N VAL A 85 -14.21 4.77 -1.85
CA VAL A 85 -14.49 4.55 -3.28
C VAL A 85 -13.70 3.36 -3.86
N LEU A 86 -12.64 2.95 -3.18
CA LEU A 86 -11.83 1.78 -3.53
C LEU A 86 -11.30 1.13 -2.25
N ILE A 87 -11.41 -0.19 -2.16
CA ILE A 87 -10.74 -1.02 -1.16
C ILE A 87 -9.85 -1.99 -1.93
N VAL A 88 -8.62 -2.16 -1.46
CA VAL A 88 -7.65 -3.05 -2.09
C VAL A 88 -7.10 -4.03 -1.06
N GLU A 89 -7.03 -5.28 -1.48
CA GLU A 89 -6.27 -6.36 -0.85
C GLU A 89 -5.07 -6.66 -1.76
N CYS A 90 -3.88 -6.57 -1.21
CA CYS A 90 -2.62 -6.91 -1.86
C CYS A 90 -2.21 -8.32 -1.45
N LYS A 91 -1.59 -9.04 -2.37
CA LYS A 91 -0.96 -10.34 -2.11
C LYS A 91 0.45 -10.32 -2.65
N ALA A 92 1.26 -11.29 -2.25
CA ALA A 92 2.53 -11.54 -2.93
C ALA A 92 2.24 -11.91 -4.40
N PRO A 93 3.10 -11.51 -5.36
CA PRO A 93 2.85 -11.74 -6.79
C PRO A 93 2.66 -13.21 -7.18
N ASP A 94 3.24 -14.12 -6.42
CA ASP A 94 3.22 -15.56 -6.69
C ASP A 94 2.03 -16.29 -6.00
N VAL A 95 1.13 -15.57 -5.33
CA VAL A 95 -0.04 -16.14 -4.65
C VAL A 95 -1.27 -16.04 -5.56
N GLU A 96 -1.87 -17.21 -5.88
CA GLU A 96 -3.16 -17.34 -6.59
C GLU A 96 -4.37 -17.21 -5.66
#